data_AF-A0A2D5IF09-F1
#
_entry.id   AF-A0A2D5IF09-F1
#
_cell.length_a   1.000
_cell.length_b   1.000
_cell.length_c   1.000
_cell.angle_alpha   90.00
_cell.angle_beta   90.00
_cell.angle_gamma   90.00
#
_symmetry.space_group_name_H-M   'P 1'
#
loop_
_entity.id
_entity.type
_entity.pdbx_description
1 polymer ?
#
loop_
_entity_poly.entity_id
_entity_poly.type
_entity_poly.pdbx_seq_one_letter_code
_entity_poly.pdbx_strand_id
1 'polypeptide(L)'
;MTTINYVATVKVSTGEIESIDFCGGGNWPDEGPIENSDPPQERFWIDEENWTGKDANEILEEWYRKENAWHHRGRRPNNYYMWNAVNFAWELSSENLWKDIRRLRLQKLQECDWTQVKDVALATHEVLAWQSYRNALRNVPEEYSGAVSPDDITWPLPPQ
;
A
#
# COMPACT_ATOMS: atom_id res chain seq x y z
N MET A 1 12.49 -14.30 -33.75
CA MET A 1 11.42 -13.35 -33.39
C MET A 1 11.41 -13.30 -31.89
N THR A 2 11.56 -12.12 -31.32
CA THR A 2 11.47 -11.93 -29.87
C THR A 2 10.02 -12.15 -29.45
N THR A 3 9.77 -13.09 -28.55
CA THR A 3 8.43 -13.33 -27.99
C THR A 3 8.14 -12.22 -26.98
N ILE A 4 7.10 -11.43 -27.23
CA ILE A 4 6.64 -10.40 -26.31
C ILE A 4 5.61 -11.03 -25.37
N ASN A 5 5.89 -11.01 -24.07
CA ASN A 5 5.00 -11.57 -23.06
C ASN A 5 4.04 -10.52 -22.51
N TYR A 6 4.51 -9.28 -22.35
CA TYR A 6 3.72 -8.20 -21.77
C TYR A 6 3.97 -6.86 -22.45
N VAL A 7 3.02 -5.94 -22.32
CA VAL A 7 3.18 -4.52 -22.64
C VAL A 7 3.04 -3.74 -21.34
N ALA A 8 4.07 -2.99 -20.97
CA ALA A 8 4.07 -2.11 -19.82
C ALA A 8 3.67 -0.69 -20.24
N THR A 9 2.72 -0.10 -19.54
CA THR A 9 2.39 1.34 -19.66
C THR A 9 3.10 2.09 -18.56
N VAL A 10 3.95 3.04 -18.91
CA VAL A 10 4.84 3.76 -17.99
C VAL A 10 4.50 5.24 -17.99
N LYS A 11 4.41 5.85 -16.80
CA LYS A 11 4.26 7.30 -16.64
C LYS A 11 5.56 7.99 -16.97
N VAL A 12 5.55 8.92 -17.92
CA VAL A 12 6.77 9.62 -18.36
C VAL A 12 7.35 10.51 -17.25
N SER A 13 6.49 11.06 -16.39
CA SER A 13 6.90 11.98 -15.31
C SER A 13 7.65 11.29 -14.16
N THR A 14 7.26 10.07 -13.80
CA THR A 14 7.82 9.35 -12.64
C THR A 14 8.62 8.12 -13.02
N GLY A 15 8.47 7.62 -14.25
CA GLY A 15 9.06 6.36 -14.68
C GLY A 15 8.36 5.13 -14.11
N GLU A 16 7.27 5.30 -13.38
CA GLU A 16 6.54 4.19 -12.78
C GLU A 16 5.68 3.47 -13.80
N ILE A 17 5.65 2.15 -13.69
CA ILE A 17 4.72 1.32 -14.45
C ILE A 17 3.34 1.49 -13.84
N GLU A 18 2.37 1.92 -14.65
CA GLU A 18 0.97 2.05 -14.24
C GLU A 18 0.20 0.76 -14.46
N SER A 19 0.43 0.09 -15.59
CA SER A 19 -0.21 -1.17 -15.93
C SER A 19 0.73 -2.08 -16.70
N ILE A 20 0.48 -3.38 -16.60
CA ILE A 20 1.11 -4.40 -17.43
C ILE A 20 0.00 -5.27 -18.03
N ASP A 21 -0.07 -5.28 -19.35
CA ASP A 21 -1.07 -6.02 -20.11
C ASP A 21 -0.45 -7.29 -20.72
N PHE A 22 -1.12 -8.42 -20.54
CA PHE A 22 -0.65 -9.69 -21.09
C PHE A 22 -0.80 -9.74 -22.62
N CYS A 23 0.28 -10.08 -23.30
CA CYS A 23 0.30 -10.26 -24.74
C CYS A 23 0.00 -11.74 -25.09
N GLY A 24 -1.23 -12.04 -25.47
CA GLY A 24 -1.57 -13.29 -26.17
C GLY A 24 -1.04 -13.33 -27.61
N GLY A 25 -1.34 -14.38 -28.37
CA GLY A 25 -0.93 -14.53 -29.78
C GLY A 25 -1.59 -13.58 -30.80
N GLY A 26 -1.95 -12.35 -30.40
CA GLY A 26 -2.60 -11.33 -31.23
C GLY A 26 -1.65 -10.20 -31.68
N ASN A 27 -2.22 -9.15 -32.29
CA ASN A 27 -1.50 -7.90 -32.58
C ASN A 27 -1.55 -6.97 -31.36
N TRP A 28 -0.39 -6.43 -30.98
CA TRP A 28 -0.20 -5.54 -29.83
C TRP A 28 0.13 -4.13 -30.30
N PRO A 29 -0.17 -3.09 -29.48
CA PRO A 29 0.26 -1.74 -29.79
C PRO A 29 1.79 -1.66 -29.90
N ASP A 30 2.26 -0.83 -30.84
CA ASP A 30 3.67 -0.52 -30.95
C ASP A 30 4.19 0.21 -29.70
N GLU A 31 5.48 0.07 -29.42
CA GLU A 31 6.16 0.85 -28.38
C GLU A 31 6.12 2.35 -28.69
N GLY A 32 6.17 3.16 -27.62
CA GLY A 32 6.26 4.60 -27.72
C GLY A 32 5.11 5.35 -27.04
N PRO A 33 4.97 6.65 -27.32
CA PRO A 33 4.06 7.53 -26.60
C PRO A 33 2.59 7.17 -26.84
N ILE A 34 1.82 7.20 -25.76
CA ILE A 34 0.37 7.07 -25.80
C ILE A 34 -0.21 8.44 -26.10
N GLU A 35 -0.75 8.61 -27.31
CA GLU A 35 -1.43 9.84 -27.71
C GLU A 35 -2.61 10.16 -26.79
N ASN A 36 -2.78 11.45 -26.45
CA ASN A 36 -3.85 11.95 -25.59
C ASN A 36 -3.89 11.33 -24.18
N SER A 37 -2.75 10.84 -23.66
CA SER A 37 -2.63 10.42 -22.27
C SER A 37 -2.41 11.61 -21.33
N ASP A 38 -3.13 11.62 -20.20
CA ASP A 38 -2.92 12.56 -19.10
C ASP A 38 -2.96 11.77 -17.76
N PRO A 39 -1.82 11.62 -17.05
CA PRO A 39 -0.50 12.15 -17.37
C PRO A 39 0.10 11.49 -18.63
N PRO A 40 1.12 12.10 -19.26
CA PRO A 40 1.81 11.50 -20.41
C PRO A 40 2.37 10.12 -20.10
N GLN A 41 2.11 9.16 -20.99
CA GLN A 41 2.48 7.77 -20.85
C GLN A 41 3.15 7.22 -22.10
N GLU A 42 3.96 6.18 -21.91
CA GLU A 42 4.66 5.45 -22.97
C GLU A 42 4.49 3.94 -22.79
N ARG A 43 4.43 3.20 -23.89
CA ARG A 43 4.38 1.74 -23.93
C ARG A 43 5.75 1.15 -24.18
N PHE A 44 6.07 0.11 -23.44
CA PHE A 44 7.28 -0.69 -23.63
C PHE A 44 6.92 -2.17 -23.70
N TRP A 45 7.56 -2.88 -24.62
CA TRP A 45 7.45 -4.31 -24.75
C TRP A 45 8.34 -4.99 -23.72
N ILE A 46 7.80 -6.02 -23.10
CA ILE A 46 8.47 -6.87 -22.13
C ILE A 46 8.60 -8.25 -22.77
N ASP A 47 9.80 -8.57 -23.24
CA ASP A 47 10.08 -9.80 -23.93
C ASP A 47 10.53 -10.95 -23.01
N GLU A 48 10.36 -12.17 -23.50
CA GLU A 48 10.71 -13.40 -22.79
C GLU A 48 12.22 -13.55 -22.51
N GLU A 49 13.08 -13.00 -23.37
CA GLU A 49 14.54 -13.18 -23.30
C GLU A 49 15.15 -12.32 -22.19
N ASN A 50 14.75 -11.06 -22.08
CA ASN A 50 15.25 -10.11 -21.09
C ASN A 50 14.52 -10.23 -19.74
N TRP A 51 13.29 -10.75 -19.74
CA TRP A 51 12.43 -10.86 -18.56
C TRP A 51 12.07 -12.31 -18.22
N THR A 52 12.97 -13.24 -18.54
CA THR A 52 12.75 -14.67 -18.32
C THR A 52 12.34 -14.97 -16.87
N GLY A 53 11.21 -15.65 -16.70
CA GLY A 53 10.72 -16.13 -15.40
C GLY A 53 10.11 -15.05 -14.51
N LYS A 54 9.96 -13.80 -14.98
CA LYS A 54 9.31 -12.72 -14.25
C LYS A 54 7.83 -12.65 -14.59
N ASP A 55 6.99 -12.64 -13.58
CA ASP A 55 5.56 -12.42 -13.76
C ASP A 55 5.22 -10.92 -13.79
N ALA A 56 4.02 -10.59 -14.30
CA ALA A 56 3.58 -9.20 -14.44
C ALA A 56 3.53 -8.44 -13.11
N ASN A 57 3.20 -9.09 -11.99
CA ASN A 57 3.15 -8.39 -10.69
C ASN A 57 4.56 -8.08 -10.19
N GLU A 58 5.52 -9.00 -10.33
CA GLU A 58 6.93 -8.75 -10.01
C GLU A 58 7.46 -7.55 -10.81
N ILE A 59 7.15 -7.49 -12.11
CA ILE A 59 7.62 -6.40 -12.97
C ILE A 59 6.97 -5.08 -12.54
N LEU A 60 5.65 -5.04 -12.38
CA LEU A 60 4.90 -3.86 -11.99
C LEU A 60 5.37 -3.29 -10.64
N GLU A 61 5.60 -4.16 -9.65
CA GLU A 61 5.99 -3.73 -8.31
C GLU A 61 7.48 -3.42 -8.20
N GLU A 62 8.36 -4.22 -8.78
CA GLU A 62 9.80 -4.15 -8.50
C GLU A 62 10.62 -3.37 -9.56
N TRP A 63 10.01 -2.96 -10.67
CA TRP A 63 10.72 -2.25 -11.76
C TRP A 63 10.13 -0.89 -12.08
N TYR A 64 10.99 0.01 -12.55
CA TYR A 64 10.63 1.33 -13.06
C TYR A 64 11.59 1.73 -14.18
N ARG A 65 11.24 2.76 -14.95
CA ARG A 65 12.05 3.25 -16.07
C ARG A 65 12.65 4.61 -15.76
N LYS A 66 13.94 4.79 -16.05
CA LYS A 66 14.64 6.06 -15.89
C LYS A 66 15.76 6.13 -16.92
N GLU A 67 16.01 7.31 -17.50
CA GLU A 67 17.14 7.53 -18.41
C GLU A 67 17.21 6.48 -19.54
N ASN A 68 16.06 6.10 -20.11
CA ASN A 68 15.91 5.07 -21.14
C ASN A 68 16.32 3.63 -20.73
N ALA A 69 16.44 3.35 -19.44
CA ALA A 69 16.78 2.04 -18.89
C ALA A 69 15.77 1.55 -17.86
N TRP A 70 15.68 0.23 -17.72
CA TRP A 70 14.93 -0.43 -16.66
C TRP A 70 15.77 -0.52 -15.40
N HIS A 71 15.20 -0.11 -14.28
CA HIS A 71 15.82 -0.15 -12.96
C HIS A 71 14.98 -0.99 -12.02
N HIS A 72 15.66 -1.82 -11.23
CA HIS A 72 15.05 -2.61 -10.17
C HIS A 72 15.06 -1.79 -8.87
N ARG A 73 13.89 -1.60 -8.27
CA ARG A 73 13.72 -0.92 -6.97
C ARG A 73 13.57 -1.89 -5.80
N GLY A 74 13.58 -3.18 -6.06
CA GLY A 74 13.37 -4.21 -5.04
C GLY A 74 11.94 -4.29 -4.55
N ARG A 75 11.71 -5.26 -3.66
CA ARG A 75 10.40 -5.55 -3.10
C ARG A 75 9.92 -4.44 -2.18
N ARG A 76 8.64 -4.10 -2.33
CA ARG A 76 7.94 -3.24 -1.39
C ARG A 76 7.93 -3.90 0.01
N PRO A 77 8.42 -3.22 1.07
CA PRO A 77 8.46 -3.81 2.41
C PRO A 77 7.09 -4.18 2.97
N ASN A 78 6.09 -3.30 2.84
CA ASN A 78 4.69 -3.54 3.18
C ASN A 78 3.77 -2.55 2.43
N ASN A 79 2.45 -2.71 2.57
CA ASN A 79 1.45 -1.91 1.85
C ASN A 79 1.47 -0.40 2.16
N TYR A 80 2.15 0.03 3.22
CA TYR A 80 2.30 1.42 3.63
C TYR A 80 3.55 2.08 3.07
N TYR A 81 4.46 1.32 2.45
CA TYR A 81 5.56 1.90 1.69
C TYR A 81 5.10 2.23 0.28
N MET A 82 5.27 3.50 -0.09
CA MET A 82 4.98 4.02 -1.43
C MET A 82 6.29 4.35 -2.12
N TRP A 83 6.34 4.16 -3.43
CA TRP A 83 7.52 4.53 -4.19
C TRP A 83 7.60 6.05 -4.30
N ASN A 84 8.75 6.61 -3.89
CA ASN A 84 9.06 8.01 -4.13
C ASN A 84 9.93 8.11 -5.38
N ALA A 85 9.33 8.53 -6.49
CA ALA A 85 10.02 8.70 -7.78
C ALA A 85 11.02 9.88 -7.83
N VAL A 86 11.02 10.77 -6.83
CA VAL A 86 12.01 11.85 -6.69
C VAL A 86 13.29 11.32 -6.03
N ASN A 87 13.13 10.55 -4.95
CA ASN A 87 14.25 10.00 -4.18
C ASN A 87 14.68 8.60 -4.64
N PHE A 88 13.92 7.99 -5.55
CA PHE A 88 14.11 6.61 -6.02
C PHE A 88 14.21 5.62 -4.85
N ALA A 89 13.29 5.74 -3.89
CA ALA A 89 13.27 4.91 -2.69
C ALA A 89 11.85 4.56 -2.26
N TRP A 90 11.69 3.42 -1.60
CA TRP A 90 10.47 3.09 -0.85
C TRP A 90 10.40 3.97 0.39
N GLU A 91 9.36 4.80 0.49
CA GLU A 91 9.13 5.69 1.62
C GLU A 91 7.85 5.31 2.35
N LEU A 92 7.90 5.35 3.68
CA LEU A 92 6.73 5.08 4.50
C LEU A 92 5.69 6.20 4.31
N SER A 93 4.51 5.81 3.84
CA SER A 93 3.33 6.67 3.84
C SER A 93 2.71 6.68 5.24
N SER A 94 3.32 7.48 6.12
CA SER A 94 2.86 7.65 7.51
C SER A 94 1.39 8.07 7.57
N GLU A 95 0.91 8.87 6.61
CA GLU A 95 -0.49 9.28 6.55
C GLU A 95 -1.43 8.08 6.36
N ASN A 96 -1.16 7.22 5.36
CA ASN A 96 -1.98 6.04 5.08
C ASN A 96 -1.93 5.04 6.24
N LEU A 97 -0.74 4.81 6.81
CA LEU A 97 -0.56 3.97 7.98
C LEU A 97 -1.42 4.46 9.16
N TRP A 98 -1.27 5.73 9.54
CA TRP A 98 -1.99 6.29 10.67
C TRP A 98 -3.48 6.47 10.40
N LYS A 99 -3.91 6.61 9.15
CA LYS A 99 -5.32 6.59 8.78
C LYS A 99 -5.95 5.23 9.10
N ASP A 100 -5.30 4.14 8.74
CA ASP A 100 -5.77 2.78 9.03
C ASP A 100 -5.74 2.44 10.52
N ILE A 101 -4.66 2.77 11.21
CA ILE A 101 -4.55 2.58 12.66
C ILE A 101 -5.67 3.33 13.40
N ARG A 102 -5.91 4.60 13.03
CA ARG A 102 -6.98 5.40 13.63
C ARG A 102 -8.37 4.83 13.34
N ARG A 103 -8.57 4.24 12.16
CA ARG A 103 -9.80 3.52 11.79
C ARG A 103 -10.01 2.29 12.67
N LEU A 104 -8.99 1.44 12.85
CA LEU A 104 -9.04 0.27 13.73
C LEU A 104 -9.32 0.66 15.19
N ARG A 105 -8.66 1.73 15.67
CA ARG A 105 -8.93 2.30 17.00
C ARG A 105 -10.39 2.74 17.14
N LEU A 106 -10.92 3.44 16.13
CA LEU A 106 -12.30 3.92 16.15
C LEU A 106 -13.28 2.74 16.21
N GLN A 107 -13.06 1.70 15.41
CA GLN A 107 -13.86 0.48 15.45
C GLN A 107 -13.87 -0.13 16.87
N LYS A 108 -12.71 -0.31 17.49
CA LYS A 108 -12.60 -0.85 18.87
C LYS A 108 -13.26 0.02 19.93
N LEU A 109 -13.26 1.35 19.74
CA LEU A 109 -14.00 2.28 20.61
C LEU A 109 -15.51 2.14 20.42
N GLN A 110 -15.98 2.02 19.18
CA GLN A 110 -17.40 1.82 18.87
C GLN A 110 -17.94 0.51 19.45
N GLU A 111 -17.16 -0.57 19.37
CA GLU A 111 -17.50 -1.88 19.95
C GLU A 111 -17.78 -1.81 21.46
N CYS A 112 -17.19 -0.84 22.18
CA CYS A 112 -17.42 -0.64 23.61
C CYS A 112 -18.22 0.63 23.95
N ASP A 113 -18.85 1.31 22.98
CA ASP A 113 -19.63 2.53 23.26
C ASP A 113 -20.87 2.25 24.13
N TRP A 114 -21.44 1.04 24.06
CA TRP A 114 -22.56 0.62 24.91
C TRP A 114 -22.24 0.77 26.41
N THR A 115 -20.97 0.56 26.81
CA THR A 115 -20.51 0.65 28.20
C THR A 115 -20.55 2.07 28.77
N GLN A 116 -20.73 3.07 27.92
CA GLN A 116 -20.74 4.49 28.30
C GLN A 116 -22.16 5.02 28.53
N VAL A 117 -23.18 4.22 28.21
CA VAL A 117 -24.59 4.60 28.36
C VAL A 117 -25.01 4.42 29.82
N LYS A 118 -25.62 5.46 30.42
CA LYS A 118 -26.01 5.48 31.84
C LYS A 118 -26.99 4.39 32.25
N ASP A 119 -27.82 3.91 31.31
CA ASP A 119 -28.85 2.90 31.57
C ASP A 119 -28.29 1.48 31.58
N VAL A 120 -27.00 1.29 31.35
CA VAL A 120 -26.36 -0.03 31.47
C VAL A 120 -26.00 -0.29 32.92
N ALA A 121 -26.54 -1.38 33.46
CA ALA A 121 -26.29 -1.83 34.82
C ALA A 121 -24.91 -2.50 34.94
N LEU A 122 -23.83 -1.73 34.75
CA LEU A 122 -22.47 -2.16 35.05
C LEU A 122 -22.11 -1.87 36.51
N ALA A 123 -21.42 -2.80 37.13
CA ALA A 123 -20.79 -2.56 38.42
C ALA A 123 -19.67 -1.53 38.29
N THR A 124 -19.36 -0.80 39.38
CA THR A 124 -18.33 0.26 39.36
C THR A 124 -16.97 -0.22 38.87
N HIS A 125 -16.58 -1.46 39.20
CA HIS A 125 -15.30 -2.03 38.77
C HIS A 125 -15.26 -2.30 37.25
N GLU A 126 -16.38 -2.71 36.64
CA GLU A 126 -16.50 -2.92 35.19
C GLU A 126 -16.42 -1.58 34.46
N VAL A 127 -17.10 -0.54 34.96
CA VAL A 127 -17.02 0.82 34.41
C VAL A 127 -15.58 1.32 34.38
N LEU A 128 -14.83 1.15 35.48
CA LEU A 128 -13.42 1.53 35.57
C LEU A 128 -12.56 0.74 34.58
N ALA A 129 -12.79 -0.58 34.43
CA ALA A 129 -12.07 -1.41 33.47
C ALA A 129 -12.31 -0.94 32.02
N TRP A 130 -13.54 -0.62 31.65
CA TRP A 130 -13.88 -0.09 30.33
C TRP A 130 -13.32 1.32 30.09
N GLN A 131 -13.26 2.17 31.12
CA GLN A 131 -12.59 3.47 31.04
C GLN A 131 -11.09 3.31 30.78
N SER A 132 -10.41 2.43 31.53
CA SER A 132 -9.00 2.11 31.32
C SER A 132 -8.73 1.55 29.93
N TYR A 133 -9.56 0.62 29.45
CA TYR A 133 -9.48 0.06 28.09
C TYR A 133 -9.60 1.15 27.02
N ARG A 134 -10.61 2.03 27.12
CA ARG A 134 -10.82 3.13 26.16
C ARG A 134 -9.69 4.15 26.19
N ASN A 135 -9.10 4.41 27.35
CA ASN A 135 -7.93 5.29 27.46
C ASN A 135 -6.70 4.66 26.80
N ALA A 136 -6.44 3.37 27.04
CA ALA A 136 -5.35 2.65 26.37
C ALA A 136 -5.51 2.69 24.84
N LEU A 137 -6.73 2.46 24.32
CA LEU A 137 -7.01 2.61 22.88
C LEU A 137 -6.68 4.02 22.34
N ARG A 138 -6.97 5.08 23.11
CA ARG A 138 -6.69 6.46 22.69
C ARG A 138 -5.21 6.81 22.70
N ASN A 139 -4.43 6.18 23.58
CA ASN A 139 -3.00 6.40 23.72
C ASN A 139 -2.16 5.73 22.61
N VAL A 140 -2.75 4.78 21.85
CA VAL A 140 -2.05 4.05 20.77
C VAL A 140 -1.22 4.94 19.84
N PRO A 141 -1.69 6.10 19.33
CA PRO A 141 -0.87 6.91 18.43
C PRO A 141 0.38 7.51 19.06
N GLU A 142 0.36 7.75 20.37
CA GLU A 142 1.50 8.29 21.11
C GLU A 142 2.48 7.15 21.45
N GLU A 143 1.96 6.04 21.98
CA GLU A 143 2.75 4.87 22.39
C GLU A 143 3.45 4.18 21.21
N TYR A 144 2.81 4.15 20.03
CA TYR A 144 3.30 3.47 18.83
C TYR A 144 3.71 4.46 17.74
N SER A 145 4.16 5.66 18.10
CA SER A 145 4.56 6.72 17.14
C SER A 145 5.62 6.29 16.11
N GLY A 146 6.43 5.26 16.43
CA GLY A 146 7.42 4.66 15.54
C GLY A 146 6.96 3.43 14.75
N ALA A 147 5.68 3.06 14.79
CA ALA A 147 5.16 1.94 14.03
C ALA A 147 5.32 2.16 12.52
N VAL A 148 5.66 1.09 11.81
CA VAL A 148 5.78 1.06 10.34
C VAL A 148 4.77 0.09 9.72
N SER A 149 4.05 -0.66 10.55
CA SER A 149 2.95 -1.55 10.20
C SER A 149 1.86 -1.52 11.30
N PRO A 150 0.57 -1.74 10.98
CA PRO A 150 -0.46 -1.97 11.98
C PRO A 150 -0.18 -3.19 12.87
N ASP A 151 0.60 -4.15 12.37
CA ASP A 151 1.00 -5.35 13.12
C ASP A 151 1.97 -5.04 14.27
N ASP A 152 2.62 -3.87 14.25
CA ASP A 152 3.49 -3.41 15.34
C ASP A 152 2.66 -3.01 16.59
N ILE A 153 1.34 -2.82 16.44
CA ILE A 153 0.47 -2.34 17.50
C ILE A 153 -0.08 -3.51 18.31
N THR A 154 0.28 -3.53 19.59
CA THR A 154 -0.36 -4.43 20.55
C THR A 154 -1.61 -3.76 21.10
N TRP A 155 -2.77 -4.19 20.61
CA TRP A 155 -4.06 -3.69 21.07
C TRP A 155 -4.41 -4.24 22.47
N PRO A 156 -4.96 -3.42 23.38
CA PRO A 156 -5.44 -3.91 24.66
C PRO A 156 -6.56 -4.94 24.45
N LEU A 157 -6.67 -5.88 25.39
CA LEU A 157 -7.78 -6.84 25.40
C LEU A 157 -9.02 -6.19 26.04
N PRO A 158 -10.22 -6.38 25.48
CA PRO A 158 -11.43 -5.88 26.10
C PRO A 158 -11.65 -6.57 27.47
N PRO A 159 -12.16 -5.83 28.47
CA PRO A 159 -12.67 -6.42 29.71
C PRO A 159 -13.77 -7.47 29.42
N GLN A 160 -13.91 -8.45 30.31
CA GLN A 160 -15.02 -9.40 30.31
C GLN A 160 -16.23 -8.83 31.04
#